data_AF-A0A519TPA6-F1
#
_entry.id   AF-A0A519TPA6-F1
#
_cell.length_a   1.000
_cell.length_b   1.000
_cell.length_c   1.000
_cell.angle_alpha   90.00
_cell.angle_beta   90.00
_cell.angle_gamma   90.00
#
_symmetry.space_group_name_H-M   'P 1'
#
loop_
_entity.id
_entity.type
_entity.pdbx_description
1 polymer ?
#
loop_
_entity_poly.entity_id
_entity_poly.type
_entity_poly.pdbx_seq_one_letter_code
_entity_poly.pdbx_strand_id
1 'polypeptide(L)'
;MWVLIFVSIFSYNALAQGSASGCLLNDNRVYTSYTSLLGARLYASGPSIALSPNYCSWSGPKIVTCNVCFGAINAVGLLCIGGPVLQGHEGVYTMVECNLDDYSWALGASAAFVGFFVIRKRKII
;
A
#
# COMPACT_ATOMS: atom_id res chain seq x y z
N MET A 1 12.68 -33.23 0.34
CA MET A 1 13.34 -32.58 -0.82
C MET A 1 12.36 -32.02 -1.84
N TRP A 2 11.25 -32.71 -2.18
CA TRP A 2 10.23 -32.21 -3.13
C TRP A 2 9.39 -31.02 -2.66
N VAL A 3 9.18 -30.86 -1.35
CA VAL A 3 8.37 -29.75 -0.79
C VAL A 3 9.06 -28.38 -0.93
N LEU A 4 10.40 -28.34 -0.85
CA LEU A 4 11.16 -27.10 -0.96
C LEU A 4 11.14 -26.51 -2.39
N ILE A 5 11.02 -27.37 -3.41
CA ILE A 5 10.95 -26.95 -4.82
C ILE A 5 9.61 -26.25 -5.12
N PHE A 6 8.51 -26.73 -4.56
CA PHE A 6 7.20 -26.08 -4.72
C PHE A 6 7.15 -24.68 -4.09
N VAL A 7 7.83 -24.49 -2.95
CA VAL A 7 7.89 -23.17 -2.28
C VAL A 7 8.74 -22.17 -3.06
N SER A 8 9.81 -22.62 -3.74
CA SER A 8 10.65 -21.72 -4.55
C SER A 8 10.01 -21.23 -5.85
N ILE A 9 9.07 -21.99 -6.43
CA ILE A 9 8.41 -21.62 -7.70
C ILE A 9 7.28 -20.60 -7.47
N PHE A 10 6.69 -20.58 -6.27
CA PHE A 10 5.78 -19.51 -5.81
C PHE A 10 6.54 -18.31 -5.23
N SER A 11 7.65 -17.91 -5.88
CA SER A 11 8.24 -16.60 -5.60
C SER A 11 7.30 -15.55 -6.18
N TYR A 12 6.35 -15.10 -5.35
CA TYR A 12 5.31 -14.14 -5.68
C TYR A 12 5.96 -12.86 -6.25
N ASN A 13 5.79 -12.63 -7.55
CA ASN A 13 6.02 -11.32 -8.13
C ASN A 13 4.87 -10.43 -7.66
N ALA A 14 5.02 -9.80 -6.50
CA ALA A 14 4.20 -8.65 -6.15
C ALA A 14 4.55 -7.53 -7.14
N LEU A 15 3.76 -7.41 -8.21
CA LEU A 15 3.89 -6.33 -9.17
C LEU A 15 3.39 -5.06 -8.48
N ALA A 16 4.31 -4.30 -7.89
CA ALA A 16 3.99 -2.97 -7.41
C ALA A 16 3.73 -2.07 -8.62
N GLN A 17 2.47 -1.77 -8.92
CA GLN A 17 2.13 -0.86 -10.01
C GLN A 17 2.04 0.56 -9.46
N GLY A 18 2.98 1.40 -9.91
CA GLY A 18 3.00 2.82 -9.58
C GLY A 18 3.63 3.12 -8.22
N SER A 19 4.44 4.16 -8.22
CA SER A 19 4.94 4.80 -7.01
C SER A 19 4.53 6.28 -7.01
N ALA A 20 4.17 6.78 -5.85
CA ALA A 20 3.78 8.16 -5.63
C ALA A 20 4.60 8.73 -4.47
N SER A 21 5.23 9.89 -4.69
CA SER A 21 5.87 10.64 -3.60
C SER A 21 4.95 11.75 -3.15
N GLY A 22 4.75 11.86 -1.83
CA GLY A 22 3.88 12.88 -1.27
C GLY A 22 3.48 12.60 0.16
N CYS A 23 2.41 13.24 0.59
CA CYS A 23 1.81 13.09 1.91
C CYS A 23 0.64 12.10 1.85
N LEU A 24 0.79 10.94 2.49
CA LEU A 24 -0.28 9.94 2.65
C LEU A 24 -1.14 10.28 3.86
N LEU A 25 -2.44 10.43 3.64
CA LEU A 25 -3.45 10.55 4.68
C LEU A 25 -4.12 9.21 4.95
N ASN A 26 -4.87 9.15 6.06
CA ASN A 26 -5.66 7.97 6.45
C ASN A 26 -6.82 7.65 5.49
N ASP A 27 -7.08 8.50 4.50
CA ASP A 27 -8.06 8.28 3.44
C ASP A 27 -7.50 7.49 2.24
N ASN A 28 -6.29 6.93 2.38
CA ASN A 28 -5.55 6.19 1.36
C ASN A 28 -5.22 7.00 0.09
N ARG A 29 -5.08 8.33 0.22
CA ARG A 29 -4.66 9.21 -0.86
C ARG A 29 -3.29 9.82 -0.58
N VAL A 30 -2.46 9.88 -1.62
CA VAL A 30 -1.15 10.55 -1.60
C VAL A 30 -1.29 11.91 -2.25
N TYR A 31 -1.15 12.96 -1.45
CA TYR A 31 -1.17 14.35 -1.90
C TYR A 31 0.22 14.73 -2.39
N THR A 32 0.34 15.17 -3.63
CA THR A 32 1.65 15.35 -4.29
C THR A 32 2.06 16.81 -4.45
N SER A 33 1.08 17.72 -4.42
CA SER A 33 1.31 19.16 -4.55
C SER A 33 1.59 19.78 -3.18
N TYR A 34 2.72 20.47 -3.06
CA TYR A 34 3.10 21.16 -1.83
C TYR A 34 3.74 22.51 -2.11
N THR A 35 3.62 23.40 -1.13
CA THR A 35 4.43 24.61 -1.02
C THR A 35 5.48 24.38 0.06
N SER A 36 6.71 24.84 -0.15
CA SER A 36 7.76 24.77 0.87
C SER A 36 8.25 26.16 1.23
N LEU A 37 8.31 26.44 2.54
CA LEU A 37 9.01 27.61 3.06
C LEU A 37 9.82 27.21 4.30
N LEU A 38 11.09 27.65 4.35
CA LEU A 38 11.99 27.40 5.49
C LEU A 38 12.13 25.89 5.85
N GLY A 39 11.96 24.99 4.87
CA GLY A 39 12.03 23.55 5.07
C GLY A 39 10.73 22.89 5.55
N ALA A 40 9.73 23.67 5.95
CA ALA A 40 8.38 23.16 6.18
C ALA A 40 7.67 22.92 4.84
N ARG A 41 7.03 21.76 4.68
CA ARG A 41 6.21 21.41 3.51
C ARG A 41 4.73 21.40 3.92
N LEU A 42 3.92 22.17 3.21
CA LEU A 42 2.47 22.20 3.35
C LEU A 42 1.83 21.73 2.05
N TYR A 43 1.10 20.62 2.11
CA TYR A 43 0.48 20.01 0.95
C TYR A 43 -0.89 20.63 0.67
N ALA A 44 -1.23 20.83 -0.59
CA ALA A 44 -2.56 21.27 -1.00
C ALA A 44 -3.53 20.08 -1.07
N SER A 45 -4.83 20.33 -0.96
CA SER A 45 -5.88 19.31 -1.11
C SER A 45 -5.99 18.70 -2.52
N GLY A 46 -5.27 19.25 -3.49
CA GLY A 46 -5.17 18.67 -4.82
C GLY A 46 -3.96 19.22 -5.58
N PRO A 47 -3.45 18.46 -6.58
CA PRO A 47 -3.81 17.08 -6.96
C PRO A 47 -3.42 16.00 -5.92
N SER A 48 -4.15 14.89 -5.92
CA SER A 48 -3.88 13.68 -5.11
C SER A 48 -4.00 12.39 -5.94
N ILE A 49 -3.29 11.36 -5.52
CA ILE A 49 -3.25 10.03 -6.14
C ILE A 49 -3.95 9.05 -5.20
N ALA A 50 -5.06 8.47 -5.67
CA ALA A 50 -5.75 7.39 -4.98
C ALA A 50 -5.18 6.02 -5.38
N LEU A 51 -5.50 4.99 -4.60
CA LEU A 51 -5.21 3.60 -4.97
C LEU A 51 -5.87 3.24 -6.31
N SER A 52 -5.13 2.57 -7.18
CA SER A 52 -5.68 1.99 -8.40
C SER A 52 -6.61 0.80 -8.10
N PRO A 53 -7.48 0.39 -9.04
CA PRO A 53 -8.27 -0.83 -8.90
C PRO A 53 -7.38 -2.03 -8.60
N ASN A 54 -7.82 -2.92 -7.70
CA ASN A 54 -7.10 -4.09 -7.20
C ASN A 54 -5.91 -3.80 -6.26
N TYR A 55 -5.76 -2.57 -5.76
CA TYR A 55 -4.74 -2.23 -4.74
C TYR A 55 -5.39 -1.90 -3.39
N CYS A 56 -4.79 -2.43 -2.32
CA CYS A 56 -5.40 -2.43 -0.98
C CYS A 56 -4.78 -1.38 -0.07
N SER A 57 -3.48 -1.13 -0.27
CA SER A 57 -2.72 -0.29 0.63
C SER A 57 -1.53 0.33 -0.08
N TRP A 58 -1.01 1.38 0.55
CA TRP A 58 0.26 1.97 0.22
C TRP A 58 1.33 1.38 1.14
N SER A 59 2.46 0.99 0.56
CA SER A 59 3.66 0.57 1.29
C SER A 59 4.80 1.53 1.00
N GLY A 60 5.59 1.88 2.02
CA GLY A 60 6.70 2.79 1.86
C GLY A 60 7.26 3.27 3.19
N PRO A 61 8.53 3.72 3.23
CA PRO A 61 9.11 4.31 4.43
C PRO A 61 8.35 5.59 4.78
N LYS A 62 7.84 5.67 6.02
CA LYS A 62 7.30 6.92 6.59
C LYS A 62 8.49 7.73 7.10
N ILE A 63 8.85 8.77 6.37
CA ILE A 63 10.10 9.52 6.61
C ILE A 63 9.83 10.67 7.59
N VAL A 64 8.77 11.44 7.34
CA VAL A 64 8.46 12.66 8.09
C VAL A 64 6.96 12.84 8.24
N THR A 65 6.52 13.59 9.25
CA THR A 65 5.12 14.04 9.33
C THR A 65 4.88 15.19 8.35
N CYS A 66 3.76 15.17 7.66
CA CYS A 66 3.34 16.23 6.73
C CYS A 66 1.93 16.70 7.04
N ASN A 67 1.60 17.89 6.58
CA ASN A 67 0.28 18.50 6.77
C ASN A 67 -0.35 18.78 5.40
N VAL A 68 -1.60 18.35 5.22
CA VAL A 68 -2.44 18.64 4.05
C VAL A 68 -3.49 19.68 4.42
N CYS A 69 -3.60 20.66 3.55
CA CYS A 69 -4.48 21.81 3.67
C CYS A 69 -5.73 21.64 2.81
N PHE A 70 -6.91 21.59 3.42
CA PHE A 70 -8.19 21.55 2.69
C PHE A 70 -8.78 22.94 2.40
N GLY A 71 -7.99 24.00 2.61
CA GLY A 71 -8.32 25.38 2.25
C GLY A 71 -7.28 25.99 1.32
N ALA A 72 -7.19 27.32 1.32
CA ALA A 72 -6.13 28.03 0.61
C ALA A 72 -4.85 28.03 1.44
N ILE A 73 -3.71 27.86 0.77
CA ILE A 73 -2.39 28.06 1.40
C ILE A 73 -2.07 29.56 1.28
N ASN A 74 -1.66 30.19 2.39
CA ASN A 74 -1.28 31.59 2.39
C ASN A 74 -0.05 31.85 1.49
N ALA A 75 0.19 33.12 1.11
CA ALA A 75 1.32 33.48 0.24
C ALA A 75 2.70 33.12 0.80
N VAL A 76 2.77 32.82 2.10
CA VAL A 76 4.00 32.44 2.81
C VAL A 76 4.12 30.91 2.95
N GLY A 77 3.16 30.11 2.48
CA GLY A 77 3.26 28.64 2.48
C GLY A 77 3.22 27.99 3.86
N LEU A 78 2.94 28.73 4.93
CA LEU A 78 2.98 28.26 6.33
C LEU A 78 1.61 28.08 6.98
N LEU A 79 0.57 28.70 6.42
CA LEU A 79 -0.75 28.72 7.05
C LEU A 79 -1.85 28.26 6.10
N CYS A 80 -2.71 27.40 6.63
CA CYS A 80 -3.97 27.05 6.00
C CYS A 80 -5.05 28.06 6.35
N ILE A 81 -5.68 28.63 5.33
CA ILE A 81 -6.75 29.59 5.46
C ILE A 81 -8.03 28.97 4.90
N GLY A 82 -9.10 28.96 5.71
CA GLY A 82 -10.44 28.57 5.24
C GLY A 82 -10.67 27.07 5.09
N GLY A 83 -9.92 26.21 5.78
CA GLY A 83 -10.15 24.76 5.79
C GLY A 83 -9.39 24.02 6.88
N PRO A 84 -9.74 22.75 7.16
CA PRO A 84 -9.04 21.93 8.14
C PRO A 84 -7.64 21.55 7.64
N VAL A 85 -6.73 21.36 8.60
CA VAL A 85 -5.40 20.79 8.37
C VAL A 85 -5.41 19.36 8.86
N LEU A 86 -5.08 18.43 7.97
CA LEU A 86 -4.97 17.02 8.31
C LEU A 86 -3.50 16.61 8.28
N GLN A 87 -3.08 15.89 9.32
CA GLN A 87 -1.72 15.38 9.42
C GLN A 87 -1.63 14.00 8.77
N GLY A 88 -0.56 13.78 8.02
CA GLY A 88 -0.23 12.52 7.38
C GLY A 88 1.26 12.20 7.49
N HIS A 89 1.70 11.29 6.64
CA HIS A 89 3.10 10.91 6.54
C HIS A 89 3.65 11.15 5.14
N GLU A 90 4.83 11.74 5.09
CA GLU A 90 5.56 11.98 3.86
C GLU A 90 6.46 10.79 3.58
N GLY A 91 6.44 10.36 2.32
CA GLY A 91 7.26 9.25 1.86
C GLY A 91 7.14 9.01 0.37
N VAL A 92 7.83 7.97 -0.07
CA VAL A 92 7.62 7.36 -1.39
C VAL A 92 6.80 6.10 -1.16
N TYR A 93 5.59 6.11 -1.69
CA TYR A 93 4.61 5.06 -1.50
C TYR A 93 4.45 4.27 -2.80
N THR A 94 4.56 2.95 -2.70
CA THR A 94 4.23 1.99 -3.75
C THR A 94 2.89 1.35 -3.45
N MET A 95 2.04 1.18 -4.47
CA MET A 95 0.77 0.49 -4.27
C MET A 95 1.02 -1.02 -4.06
N VAL A 96 0.28 -1.63 -3.12
CA VAL A 96 0.30 -3.07 -2.85
C VAL A 96 -0.96 -3.72 -3.40
N GLU A 97 -0.77 -4.68 -4.30
CA GLU A 97 -1.87 -5.40 -4.96
C GLU A 97 -2.61 -6.30 -3.95
N CYS A 98 -3.95 -6.31 -4.02
CA CYS A 98 -4.86 -7.11 -3.21
C CYS A 98 -4.97 -8.57 -3.67
N ASN A 99 -4.01 -9.10 -4.43
CA ASN A 99 -4.26 -10.30 -5.21
C ASN A 99 -4.07 -11.59 -4.40
N LEU A 100 -4.76 -11.72 -3.26
CA LEU A 100 -4.85 -12.98 -2.53
C LEU A 100 -5.74 -13.98 -3.28
N ASP A 101 -6.77 -13.49 -4.00
CA ASP A 101 -7.81 -14.38 -4.53
C ASP A 101 -7.36 -15.16 -5.77
N ASP A 102 -6.50 -14.60 -6.63
CA ASP A 102 -5.95 -15.32 -7.78
C ASP A 102 -5.05 -16.50 -7.38
N TYR A 103 -4.67 -16.62 -6.11
CA TYR A 103 -3.86 -17.73 -5.59
C TYR A 103 -4.58 -18.58 -4.54
N SER A 104 -5.84 -18.24 -4.20
CA SER A 104 -6.70 -19.03 -3.31
C SER A 104 -6.84 -20.47 -3.80
N TRP A 105 -6.90 -20.68 -5.12
CA TRP A 105 -7.02 -22.01 -5.72
C TRP A 105 -5.77 -22.88 -5.48
N ALA A 106 -4.58 -22.29 -5.50
CA ALA A 106 -3.32 -23.01 -5.28
C ALA A 106 -3.19 -23.44 -3.82
N LEU A 107 -3.57 -22.55 -2.89
CA LEU A 107 -3.66 -22.85 -1.47
C LEU A 107 -4.70 -23.94 -1.20
N GLY A 108 -5.89 -23.84 -1.80
CA GLY A 108 -6.94 -24.85 -1.71
C GLY A 108 -6.51 -26.21 -2.25
N ALA A 109 -5.87 -26.25 -3.42
CA ALA A 109 -5.35 -27.48 -4.01
C ALA A 109 -4.26 -28.12 -3.14
N SER A 110 -3.36 -27.32 -2.56
CA SER A 110 -2.31 -27.82 -1.67
C SER A 110 -2.90 -28.44 -0.39
N ALA A 111 -3.88 -27.80 0.23
CA ALA A 111 -4.57 -28.30 1.42
C ALA A 111 -5.34 -29.60 1.12
N ALA A 112 -6.02 -29.66 -0.03
CA ALA A 112 -6.73 -30.85 -0.48
C ALA A 112 -5.77 -32.04 -0.72
N PHE A 113 -4.62 -31.80 -1.33
CA PHE A 113 -3.61 -32.83 -1.57
C PHE A 113 -3.04 -33.39 -0.26
N VAL A 114 -2.69 -32.52 0.68
CA VAL A 114 -2.19 -32.93 2.00
C VAL A 114 -3.27 -33.72 2.76
N GLY A 115 -4.52 -33.24 2.76
CA GLY A 115 -5.64 -33.94 3.39
C GLY A 115 -5.86 -35.35 2.80
N PHE A 116 -5.82 -35.48 1.48
CA PHE A 116 -5.92 -36.77 0.80
C PHE A 116 -4.80 -37.75 1.21
N PHE A 117 -3.56 -37.25 1.31
CA PHE A 117 -2.42 -38.07 1.68
C PHE A 117 -2.53 -38.60 3.12
N VAL A 118 -3.00 -37.77 4.05
CA VAL A 118 -3.24 -38.16 5.45
C VAL A 118 -4.33 -39.23 5.56
N ILE A 119 -5.44 -39.08 4.81
CA ILE A 119 -6.54 -40.06 4.79
C ILE A 119 -6.04 -41.40 4.22
N ARG A 120 -5.27 -41.39 3.13
CA ARG A 120 -4.73 -42.63 2.55
C ARG A 120 -3.82 -43.38 3.51
N LYS A 121 -2.95 -42.69 4.27
CA LYS A 121 -2.05 -43.34 5.23
C LYS A 121 -2.78 -43.97 6.42
N ARG A 122 -3.95 -43.43 6.82
CA ARG A 122 -4.77 -44.01 7.89
C ARG A 122 -5.53 -45.27 7.49
N LYS A 123 -5.71 -45.55 6.20
CA LYS A 123 -6.37 -46.78 5.70
C LYS A 123 -5.40 -47.93 5.40
N ILE A 124 -4.09 -47.70 5.53
CA ILE A 124 -3.03 -48.68 5.23
C ILE A 124 -2.41 -49.27 6.51
N ILE A 125 -2.90 -48.87 7.69
CA ILE A 125 -2.65 -49.49 9.00
C ILE A 125 -3.99 -50.07 9.47
#